data_AF-A0A3D4UQ88-F1
#
_entry.id   AF-A0A3D4UQ88-F1
#
_cell.length_a   1.000
_cell.length_b   1.000
_cell.length_c   1.000
_cell.angle_alpha   90.00
_cell.angle_beta   90.00
_cell.angle_gamma   90.00
#
_symmetry.space_group_name_H-M   'P 1'
#
loop_
_entity.id
_entity.type
_entity.pdbx_description
1 polymer ?
#
loop_
_entity_poly.entity_id
_entity_poly.type
_entity_poly.pdbx_seq_one_letter_code
_entity_poly.pdbx_strand_id
1 'polypeptide(L)'
;RLRDGDRFWYESYLPQPMVQMVESQTLARIIKRNTEIGDELQDNVFLASEPCPGDYNNDGTVDFFDISSFMNGFSNQDARADFNAHDGVFDFFDV
;
A
#
# COMPACT_ATOMS: atom_id res chain seq x y z
N ARG A 1 0.77 17.00 26.63
CA ARG A 1 2.01 16.67 25.90
C ARG A 1 2.61 15.44 26.57
N LEU A 2 2.41 14.25 26.00
CA LEU A 2 2.82 12.98 26.63
C LEU A 2 4.33 12.72 26.48
N ARG A 3 4.90 13.06 25.31
CA ARG A 3 6.33 12.90 25.01
C ARG A 3 7.22 13.76 25.91
N ASP A 4 6.94 15.06 25.99
CA ASP A 4 7.76 16.01 26.76
C ASP A 4 7.72 15.79 28.28
N GLY A 5 6.70 15.08 28.78
CA GLY A 5 6.53 14.79 30.20
C GLY A 5 7.09 13.45 30.64
N ASP A 6 7.56 12.62 29.71
CA ASP A 6 8.08 11.28 30.00
C ASP A 6 9.60 11.33 30.19
N ARG A 7 10.05 11.10 31.43
CA ARG A 7 11.47 11.05 31.79
C ARG A 7 12.23 9.94 31.05
N PHE A 8 11.52 8.92 30.58
CA PHE A 8 12.08 7.77 29.88
C PHE A 8 11.73 7.74 28.39
N TRP A 9 11.36 8.89 27.83
CA TRP A 9 11.15 9.04 26.39
C TRP A 9 12.41 8.61 25.62
N TYR A 10 12.26 7.68 24.67
CA TYR A 10 13.41 6.96 24.09
C TYR A 10 14.43 7.89 23.41
N GLU A 11 13.98 8.97 22.76
CA GLU A 11 14.86 9.92 22.04
C GLU A 11 15.81 10.67 22.99
N SER A 12 15.39 10.94 24.22
CA SER A 12 16.19 11.67 25.22
C SER A 12 16.93 10.73 26.17
N TYR A 13 16.40 9.53 26.40
CA TYR A 13 16.93 8.57 27.38
C TYR A 13 18.01 7.65 26.80
N LEU A 14 17.94 7.29 25.51
CA LEU A 14 18.84 6.32 24.90
C LEU A 14 20.05 6.99 24.20
N PRO A 15 21.20 6.29 24.08
CA PRO A 15 22.29 6.72 23.20
C PRO A 15 21.85 6.81 21.74
N GLN A 16 22.41 7.77 21.00
CA GLN A 16 22.07 8.01 19.59
C GLN A 16 22.05 6.76 18.69
N PRO A 17 23.03 5.82 18.78
CA PRO A 17 22.97 4.60 17.98
C PRO A 17 21.74 3.73 18.29
N MET A 18 21.28 3.70 19.54
CA MET A 18 20.07 2.97 19.94
C MET A 18 18.80 3.69 19.48
N VAL A 19 18.79 5.04 19.48
CA VAL A 19 17.68 5.81 18.91
C VAL A 19 17.51 5.48 17.43
N GLN A 20 18.59 5.47 16.65
CA GLN A 20 18.57 5.07 15.24
C GLN A 20 18.07 3.62 15.03
N MET A 21 18.43 2.72 15.95
CA MET A 21 17.89 1.35 15.93
C MET A 21 16.39 1.33 16.15
N VAL A 22 15.85 2.13 17.07
CA VAL A 22 14.41 2.25 17.31
C VAL A 22 13.70 2.88 16.10
N GLU A 23 14.21 3.99 15.58
CA GLU A 23 13.62 4.72 14.45
C GLU A 23 13.61 3.93 13.14
N SER A 24 14.53 2.98 12.97
CA SER A 24 14.53 2.06 11.83
C SER A 24 13.52 0.90 11.95
N GLN A 25 12.80 0.78 13.08
CA GLN A 25 11.76 -0.24 13.22
C GLN A 25 10.44 0.25 12.62
N THR A 26 9.77 -0.65 11.91
CA THR A 26 8.37 -0.47 11.46
C THR A 26 7.50 -1.55 12.10
N LEU A 27 6.17 -1.32 12.16
CA LEU A 27 5.26 -2.34 12.67
C LEU A 27 5.28 -3.61 11.79
N ALA A 28 5.40 -3.46 10.45
CA ALA A 28 5.59 -4.58 9.54
C ALA A 28 6.79 -5.45 9.94
N ARG A 29 7.93 -4.82 10.22
CA ARG A 29 9.16 -5.52 10.67
C ARG A 29 8.95 -6.25 12.00
N ILE A 30 8.17 -5.70 12.93
CA ILE A 30 7.86 -6.38 14.19
C ILE A 30 6.99 -7.61 13.96
N ILE A 31 5.97 -7.52 13.11
CA ILE A 31 5.08 -8.65 12.78
C ILE A 31 5.86 -9.77 12.09
N LYS A 32 6.64 -9.45 11.04
CA LYS A 32 7.43 -10.43 10.28
C LYS A 32 8.45 -11.18 11.15
N ARG A 33 8.96 -10.57 12.23
CA ARG A 33 9.93 -11.22 13.14
C ARG A 33 9.29 -12.17 14.15
N ASN A 34 7.99 -12.04 14.42
CA ASN A 34 7.32 -12.73 15.52
C ASN A 34 6.18 -13.66 15.06
N THR A 35 5.99 -13.79 13.76
CA THR A 35 4.94 -14.62 13.15
C THR A 35 5.50 -15.35 11.93
N GLU A 36 4.70 -16.23 11.33
CA GLU A 36 5.03 -16.87 10.05
C GLU A 36 4.80 -15.93 8.84
N ILE A 37 4.24 -14.74 9.08
CA ILE A 37 3.94 -13.77 8.03
C ILE A 37 5.23 -13.20 7.46
N GLY A 38 5.40 -13.27 6.14
CA GLY A 38 6.58 -12.83 5.42
C GLY A 38 6.29 -11.69 4.44
N ASP A 39 6.51 -11.98 3.16
CA ASP A 39 6.43 -11.00 2.08
C ASP A 39 4.99 -10.64 1.68
N GLU A 40 3.99 -11.38 2.17
CA GLU A 40 2.58 -11.05 1.98
C GLU A 40 2.13 -9.79 2.73
N LEU A 41 2.93 -9.32 3.69
CA LEU A 41 2.65 -8.10 4.44
C LEU A 41 3.43 -6.90 3.89
N GLN A 42 2.70 -5.85 3.54
CA GLN A 42 3.26 -4.57 3.09
C GLN A 42 4.13 -3.88 4.15
N ASP A 43 5.05 -3.03 3.72
CA ASP A 43 5.99 -2.33 4.60
C ASP A 43 5.30 -1.32 5.55
N ASN A 44 4.22 -0.68 5.07
CA ASN A 44 3.40 0.22 5.87
C ASN A 44 2.01 -0.37 6.11
N VAL A 45 1.87 -1.07 7.24
CA VAL A 45 0.62 -1.76 7.62
C VAL A 45 -0.52 -0.83 8.04
N PHE A 46 -0.30 0.47 8.13
CA PHE A 46 -1.36 1.44 8.43
C PHE A 46 -2.15 1.84 7.19
N LEU A 47 -1.66 1.50 6.00
CA LEU A 47 -2.32 1.75 4.73
C LEU A 47 -2.85 0.43 4.18
N ALA A 48 -4.04 0.47 3.59
CA ALA A 48 -4.48 -0.59 2.69
C ALA A 48 -3.54 -0.61 1.47
N SER A 49 -3.28 -1.78 0.92
CA SER A 49 -2.63 -1.87 -0.40
C SER A 49 -3.44 -1.03 -1.38
N GLU A 50 -2.78 -0.22 -2.21
CA GLU A 50 -3.48 0.45 -3.30
C GLU A 50 -4.21 -0.61 -4.13
N PRO A 51 -5.45 -0.33 -4.59
CA PRO A 51 -6.14 -1.21 -5.50
C PRO A 51 -5.22 -1.48 -6.68
N CYS A 52 -4.98 -2.75 -6.97
CA CYS A 52 -4.32 -3.15 -8.19
C CYS A 52 -5.19 -2.63 -9.35
N PRO A 53 -4.69 -1.76 -10.25
CA PRO A 53 -5.50 -1.31 -11.39
C PRO A 53 -6.02 -2.49 -12.23
N GLY A 54 -5.23 -3.57 -12.30
CA GLY A 54 -5.63 -4.81 -12.98
C GLY A 54 -6.74 -5.61 -12.31
N ASP A 55 -7.00 -5.44 -11.01
CA ASP A 55 -8.15 -6.02 -10.29
C ASP A 55 -9.33 -5.05 -10.43
N TYR A 56 -9.87 -4.98 -11.64
CA TYR A 56 -10.85 -3.98 -12.05
C TYR A 56 -12.20 -4.21 -11.34
N ASN A 57 -12.55 -5.46 -11.03
CA ASN A 57 -13.79 -5.80 -10.34
C ASN A 57 -13.65 -5.78 -8.79
N ASN A 58 -12.43 -5.64 -8.26
CA ASN A 58 -12.07 -5.62 -6.83
C ASN A 58 -12.44 -6.91 -6.08
N ASP A 59 -12.29 -8.07 -6.73
CA ASP A 59 -12.53 -9.38 -6.12
C ASP A 59 -11.28 -9.98 -5.44
N GLY A 60 -10.13 -9.30 -5.56
CA GLY A 60 -8.87 -9.69 -4.95
C GLY A 60 -8.02 -10.62 -5.82
N THR A 61 -8.47 -10.94 -7.04
CA THR A 61 -7.71 -11.68 -8.04
C THR A 61 -7.63 -10.89 -9.34
N VAL A 62 -6.52 -11.03 -10.08
CA VAL A 62 -6.39 -10.47 -11.43
C VAL A 62 -6.58 -11.62 -12.41
N ASP A 63 -7.76 -11.69 -13.03
CA ASP A 63 -8.14 -12.79 -13.92
C ASP A 63 -8.94 -12.33 -15.18
N PHE A 64 -9.59 -13.28 -15.85
CA PHE A 64 -10.35 -12.99 -17.07
C PHE A 64 -11.60 -12.13 -16.82
N PHE A 65 -12.19 -12.19 -15.63
CA PHE A 65 -13.35 -11.39 -15.28
C PHE A 65 -12.99 -9.91 -15.15
N ASP A 66 -11.76 -9.57 -14.76
CA ASP A 66 -11.25 -8.19 -14.80
C ASP A 66 -11.19 -7.65 -16.21
N ILE A 67 -10.66 -8.43 -17.16
CA ILE A 67 -10.62 -8.04 -18.57
C ILE A 67 -12.04 -7.80 -19.09
N SER A 68 -13.00 -8.68 -18.76
CA SER A 68 -14.39 -8.49 -19.18
C SER A 68 -15.02 -7.23 -18.59
N SER A 69 -14.66 -6.90 -17.34
CA SER A 69 -15.16 -5.74 -16.61
C SER A 69 -14.53 -4.45 -17.12
N PHE A 70 -13.22 -4.46 -17.38
CA PHE A 70 -12.47 -3.39 -18.01
C PHE A 70 -13.01 -3.11 -19.41
N MET A 71 -13.18 -4.11 -20.27
CA MET A 71 -13.70 -3.92 -21.62
C MET A 71 -15.11 -3.31 -21.62
N ASN A 72 -15.94 -3.64 -20.63
CA ASN A 72 -17.23 -2.98 -20.42
C ASN A 72 -17.06 -1.52 -19.99
N GLY A 73 -16.17 -1.24 -19.03
CA GLY A 73 -15.82 0.11 -18.57
C GLY A 73 -15.28 1.00 -19.69
N PHE A 74 -14.31 0.50 -20.44
CA PHE A 74 -13.68 1.15 -21.59
C PHE A 74 -14.71 1.49 -22.68
N SER A 75 -15.60 0.55 -23.02
CA SER A 75 -16.70 0.79 -23.98
C SER A 75 -17.69 1.86 -23.49
N ASN A 76 -17.81 2.04 -22.18
CA ASN A 76 -18.68 3.02 -21.53
C ASN A 76 -17.96 4.32 -21.15
N GLN A 77 -16.67 4.47 -21.47
CA GLN A 77 -15.84 5.61 -21.08
C GLN A 77 -15.84 5.86 -19.55
N ASP A 78 -15.85 4.79 -18.75
CA ASP A 78 -15.66 4.87 -17.30
C ASP A 78 -14.25 5.40 -17.01
N ALA A 79 -14.12 6.47 -16.22
CA ALA A 79 -12.83 7.08 -15.88
C ALA A 79 -11.83 6.09 -15.23
N ARG A 80 -12.32 4.99 -14.65
CA ARG A 80 -11.48 3.92 -14.14
C ARG A 80 -10.78 3.11 -15.23
N ALA A 81 -11.26 3.13 -16.47
CA ALA A 81 -10.67 2.41 -17.61
C ALA A 81 -9.63 3.23 -18.40
N ASP A 82 -9.31 4.44 -17.94
CA ASP A 82 -8.25 5.29 -18.47
C ASP A 82 -6.99 5.07 -17.60
N PHE A 83 -6.13 4.15 -18.02
CA PHE A 83 -4.99 3.69 -17.23
C PHE A 83 -3.71 4.47 -17.50
N ASN A 84 -3.63 5.20 -18.62
CA ASN A 84 -2.40 5.86 -19.07
C ASN A 84 -2.14 7.21 -18.37
N ALA A 85 -2.46 7.29 -17.07
CA ALA A 85 -2.41 8.46 -16.18
C ALA A 85 -3.67 9.35 -16.15
N HIS A 86 -4.82 8.81 -16.55
CA HIS A 86 -6.10 9.52 -16.50
C HIS A 86 -6.10 10.74 -17.43
N ASP A 87 -5.63 10.58 -18.67
CA ASP A 87 -5.46 11.67 -19.62
C ASP A 87 -6.77 12.12 -20.31
N GLY A 88 -7.85 11.39 -20.07
CA GLY A 88 -9.20 11.62 -20.59
C GLY A 88 -9.44 11.04 -21.98
N VAL A 89 -8.49 10.30 -22.54
CA VAL A 89 -8.57 9.66 -23.87
C VAL A 89 -8.55 8.15 -23.72
N PHE A 90 -9.63 7.49 -24.16
CA PHE A 90 -9.74 6.04 -24.16
C PHE A 90 -9.18 5.46 -25.44
N ASP A 91 -7.96 4.93 -25.42
CA ASP A 91 -7.29 4.33 -26.58
C ASP A 91 -6.50 3.05 -26.24
N PHE A 92 -5.61 2.62 -27.14
CA PHE A 92 -4.89 1.35 -26.95
C PHE A 92 -3.80 1.43 -25.87
N PHE A 93 -3.43 2.62 -25.41
CA PHE A 93 -2.45 2.82 -24.34
C PHE A 93 -3.06 2.58 -22.94
N ASP A 94 -4.38 2.43 -22.84
CA ASP A 94 -5.08 2.09 -21.59
C ASP A 94 -5.14 0.59 -21.28
N VAL A 95 -4.62 -0.25 -22.18
CA VAL A 95 -4.68 -1.73 -22.11
C VAL A 95 -3.39 -2.33 -21.55
#